data_AF-A0A3D0X7L0-F1
#
_entry.id   AF-A0A3D0X7L0-F1
#
_cell.length_a   1.000
_cell.length_b   1.000
_cell.length_c   1.000
_cell.angle_alpha   90.00
_cell.angle_beta   90.00
_cell.angle_gamma   90.00
#
_symmetry.space_group_name_H-M   'P 1'
#
loop_
_entity.id
_entity.type
_entity.pdbx_description
1 polymer ?
#
loop_
_entity_poly.entity_id
_entity_poly.type
_entity_poly.pdbx_seq_one_letter_code
_entity_poly.pdbx_strand_id
1 'polypeptide(L)'
;MTVDLTDFDSVKKTGVKFRIDVVDKTPPLKVYGDVNGDGEVTIEDATIIQKEIVGFIYFDYNQNILADVDNDGEVTVFDVTLIQKYLAGGYSDTGLVGELSDIR
;
A
#
# COMPACT_ATOMS: atom_id res chain seq x y z
N MET A 1 -23.62 -0.15 10.99
CA MET A 1 -25.05 0.19 10.82
C MET A 1 -25.60 0.66 12.15
N THR A 2 -26.30 1.78 12.17
CA THR A 2 -27.00 2.29 13.36
C THR A 2 -28.44 2.63 13.00
N VAL A 3 -29.34 2.36 13.94
CA VAL A 3 -30.74 2.75 13.86
C VAL A 3 -30.98 3.78 14.96
N ASP A 4 -31.36 4.99 14.56
CA ASP A 4 -31.72 6.09 15.46
C ASP A 4 -33.25 6.18 15.55
N LEU A 5 -33.75 6.11 16.79
CA LEU A 5 -35.17 6.10 17.15
C LEU A 5 -35.56 7.33 17.98
N THR A 6 -34.67 8.30 18.18
CA THR A 6 -34.91 9.44 19.07
C THR A 6 -36.14 10.25 18.65
N ASP A 7 -36.46 10.30 17.36
CA ASP A 7 -37.61 11.03 16.81
C ASP A 7 -38.77 10.09 16.40
N PHE A 8 -38.78 8.82 16.82
CA PHE A 8 -39.80 7.87 16.35
C PHE A 8 -41.19 8.14 16.94
N ASP A 9 -42.15 8.45 16.06
CA ASP A 9 -43.58 8.56 16.39
C ASP A 9 -44.27 7.22 16.10
N SER A 10 -44.70 6.54 17.18
CA SER A 10 -45.33 5.21 17.09
C SER A 10 -46.75 5.23 16.52
N VAL A 11 -47.42 6.38 16.50
CA VAL A 11 -48.77 6.56 15.95
C VAL A 11 -48.69 6.89 14.46
N LYS A 12 -47.79 7.82 14.09
CA LYS A 12 -47.59 8.25 12.70
C LYS A 12 -46.67 7.33 11.90
N LYS A 13 -45.90 6.47 12.57
CA LYS A 13 -44.91 5.57 11.96
C LYS A 13 -43.80 6.31 11.21
N THR A 14 -43.36 7.44 11.76
CA THR A 14 -42.33 8.32 11.15
C THR A 14 -41.19 8.58 12.12
N GLY A 15 -40.04 9.07 11.62
CA GLY A 15 -38.94 9.59 12.45
C GLY A 15 -37.80 8.61 12.75
N VAL A 16 -37.86 7.37 12.25
CA VAL A 16 -36.70 6.47 12.27
C VAL A 16 -35.66 6.95 11.27
N LYS A 17 -34.39 7.02 11.68
CA LYS A 17 -33.24 7.29 10.81
C LYS A 17 -32.34 6.07 10.75
N PHE A 18 -31.91 5.70 9.56
CA PHE A 18 -30.95 4.62 9.34
C PHE A 18 -29.64 5.22 8.85
N ARG A 19 -28.53 4.81 9.49
CA ARG A 19 -27.18 5.11 9.00
C ARG A 19 -26.44 3.83 8.70
N ILE A 20 -25.96 3.70 7.47
CA ILE A 20 -25.03 2.65 7.08
C ILE A 20 -23.68 3.33 6.87
N ASP A 21 -22.75 3.02 7.77
CA ASP A 21 -21.35 3.34 7.58
C ASP A 21 -20.72 2.20 6.78
N VAL A 22 -20.38 2.47 5.53
CA VAL A 22 -19.52 1.59 4.74
C VAL A 22 -18.10 1.94 5.14
N VAL A 23 -17.47 1.05 5.89
CA VAL A 23 -16.03 1.12 6.18
C VAL A 23 -15.38 0.18 5.19
N ASP A 24 -14.57 0.72 4.27
CA ASP A 24 -13.70 -0.10 3.46
C ASP A 24 -12.65 -0.72 4.39
N LYS A 25 -12.74 -2.03 4.60
CA LYS A 25 -11.78 -2.81 5.36
C LYS A 25 -10.86 -3.63 4.45
N THR A 26 -10.89 -3.36 3.15
CA THR A 26 -9.95 -3.99 2.22
C THR A 26 -8.56 -3.52 2.63
N PRO A 27 -7.64 -4.45 2.96
CA PRO A 27 -6.25 -4.08 3.15
C PRO A 27 -5.77 -3.31 1.91
N PRO A 28 -4.94 -2.26 2.08
CA PRO A 28 -4.34 -1.60 0.94
C PRO A 28 -3.65 -2.63 0.05
N LEU A 29 -3.82 -2.49 -1.26
CA LEU A 29 -3.14 -3.34 -2.23
C LEU A 29 -1.63 -3.18 -2.02
N LYS A 30 -0.91 -4.29 -1.90
CA LYS A 30 0.54 -4.30 -1.74
C LYS A 30 1.17 -4.26 -3.12
N VAL A 31 1.98 -3.23 -3.39
CA VAL A 31 2.57 -2.96 -4.70
C VAL A 31 4.08 -3.09 -4.61
N TYR A 32 4.71 -3.80 -5.56
CA TYR A 32 6.17 -3.89 -5.62
C TYR A 32 6.78 -2.48 -5.78
N GLY A 33 7.76 -2.16 -4.95
CA GLY A 33 8.37 -0.85 -4.85
C GLY A 33 7.70 0.14 -3.91
N ASP A 34 6.50 -0.15 -3.38
CA ASP A 34 5.84 0.64 -2.31
C ASP A 34 6.20 0.01 -0.96
N VAL A 35 7.33 0.43 -0.39
CA VAL A 35 7.90 -0.19 0.83
C VAL A 35 7.44 0.50 2.11
N ASN A 36 6.88 1.72 1.99
CA ASN A 36 6.27 2.44 3.11
C ASN A 36 4.77 2.12 3.28
N GLY A 37 4.13 1.52 2.27
CA GLY A 37 2.75 1.06 2.27
C GLY A 37 1.72 2.19 2.17
N ASP A 38 2.11 3.34 1.58
CA ASP A 38 1.21 4.48 1.42
C ASP A 38 0.33 4.40 0.15
N GLY A 39 0.58 3.41 -0.71
CA GLY A 39 -0.16 3.13 -1.93
C GLY A 39 0.43 3.76 -3.19
N GLU A 40 1.54 4.50 -3.09
CA GLU A 40 2.22 5.12 -4.22
C GLU A 40 3.70 4.69 -4.26
N VAL A 41 4.20 4.32 -5.43
CA VAL A 41 5.66 4.13 -5.61
C VAL A 41 6.28 5.51 -5.88
N THR A 42 7.14 5.96 -4.98
CA THR A 42 7.78 7.28 -5.04
C THR A 42 9.29 7.21 -4.78
N ILE A 43 9.97 8.37 -4.82
CA ILE A 43 11.41 8.43 -4.49
C ILE A 43 11.67 8.20 -2.99
N GLU A 44 10.64 8.32 -2.15
CA GLU A 44 10.75 8.00 -0.73
C GLU A 44 11.02 6.51 -0.53
N ASP A 45 10.36 5.64 -1.30
CA ASP A 45 10.59 4.19 -1.27
C ASP A 45 12.02 3.82 -1.61
N ALA A 46 12.56 4.38 -2.70
CA ALA A 46 13.95 4.20 -3.07
C ALA A 46 14.90 4.63 -1.95
N THR A 47 14.58 5.71 -1.23
CA THR A 47 15.37 6.20 -0.10
C THR A 47 15.27 5.27 1.13
N ILE A 48 14.09 4.68 1.36
CA ILE A 48 13.86 3.71 2.43
C ILE A 48 14.66 2.42 2.18
N ILE A 49 14.65 1.90 0.95
CA ILE A 49 15.47 0.74 0.56
C ILE A 49 16.96 1.03 0.74
N GLN A 50 17.45 2.21 0.31
CA GLN A 50 18.84 2.60 0.54
C GLN A 50 19.23 2.61 2.03
N LYS A 51 18.32 3.05 2.92
CA LYS A 51 18.55 3.04 4.38
C LYS A 51 18.62 1.62 4.93
N GLU A 52 17.83 0.70 4.39
CA GLU A 52 17.87 -0.71 4.79
C GLU A 52 19.20 -1.35 4.36
N ILE A 53 19.63 -1.16 3.11
CA ILE A 53 20.87 -1.73 2.57
C ILE A 53 22.10 -1.34 3.41
N VAL A 54 22.14 -0.11 3.93
CA VAL A 54 23.25 0.36 4.78
C VAL A 54 23.07 0.03 6.27
N GLY A 55 22.00 -0.68 6.63
CA GLY A 55 21.69 -1.12 7.99
C GLY A 55 21.21 0.01 8.92
N PHE A 56 20.67 1.10 8.38
CA PHE A 56 20.11 2.19 9.17
C PHE A 56 18.70 1.88 9.68
N ILE A 57 17.97 1.06 8.95
CA ILE A 57 16.67 0.47 9.33
C ILE A 57 16.68 -1.02 8.96
N TYR A 58 15.66 -1.75 9.42
CA TYR A 58 15.45 -3.15 9.08
C TYR A 58 14.03 -3.35 8.58
N PHE A 59 13.90 -4.07 7.47
CA PHE A 59 12.60 -4.42 6.90
C PHE A 59 11.94 -5.58 7.62
N ASP A 60 10.61 -5.53 7.68
CA ASP A 60 9.80 -6.71 7.97
C ASP A 60 9.71 -7.65 6.74
N TYR A 61 9.00 -8.76 6.90
CA TYR A 61 8.84 -9.76 5.84
C TYR A 61 8.17 -9.19 4.57
N ASN A 62 7.13 -8.37 4.73
CA ASN A 62 6.42 -7.81 3.57
C ASN A 62 7.29 -6.77 2.88
N GLN A 63 7.95 -5.91 3.65
CA GLN A 63 8.84 -4.88 3.10
C GLN A 63 10.00 -5.49 2.33
N ASN A 64 10.57 -6.63 2.79
CA ASN A 64 11.60 -7.35 2.03
C ASN A 64 11.07 -7.79 0.65
N ILE A 65 9.87 -8.37 0.58
CA ILE A 65 9.30 -8.82 -0.69
C ILE A 65 8.96 -7.64 -1.59
N LEU A 66 8.42 -6.54 -1.04
CA LEU A 66 8.07 -5.36 -1.83
C LEU A 66 9.29 -4.59 -2.31
N ALA A 67 10.43 -4.68 -1.60
CA ALA A 67 11.68 -4.05 -1.97
C ALA A 67 12.48 -4.83 -3.02
N ASP A 68 12.38 -6.16 -3.04
CA ASP A 68 12.98 -7.06 -4.04
C ASP A 68 12.14 -7.03 -5.33
N VAL A 69 12.40 -6.02 -6.16
CA VAL A 69 11.58 -5.71 -7.34
C VAL A 69 12.12 -6.36 -8.61
N ASP A 70 13.34 -6.89 -8.59
CA ASP A 70 13.80 -7.81 -9.63
C ASP A 70 13.51 -9.29 -9.31
N ASN A 71 13.09 -9.57 -8.07
CA ASN A 71 12.67 -10.87 -7.57
C ASN A 71 13.81 -11.91 -7.67
N ASP A 72 15.04 -11.46 -7.37
CA ASP A 72 16.22 -12.32 -7.29
C ASP A 72 16.44 -12.94 -5.88
N GLY A 73 15.69 -12.45 -4.89
CA GLY A 73 15.73 -12.91 -3.51
C GLY A 73 16.61 -12.06 -2.58
N GLU A 74 17.25 -11.00 -3.07
CA GLU A 74 18.10 -10.09 -2.29
C GLU A 74 17.66 -8.63 -2.49
N VAL A 75 17.49 -7.88 -1.39
CA VAL A 75 17.27 -6.43 -1.47
C VAL A 75 18.61 -5.73 -1.67
N THR A 76 18.83 -5.16 -2.85
CA THR A 76 20.10 -4.52 -3.22
C THR A 76 19.92 -3.13 -3.83
N VAL A 77 21.04 -2.46 -4.12
CA VAL A 77 21.00 -1.16 -4.83
C VAL A 77 20.48 -1.29 -6.26
N PHE A 78 20.40 -2.52 -6.78
CA PHE A 78 19.80 -2.76 -8.09
C PHE A 78 18.30 -2.51 -8.06
N ASP A 79 17.58 -2.96 -7.03
CA ASP A 79 16.16 -2.68 -6.80
C ASP A 79 15.87 -1.17 -6.76
N VAL A 80 16.72 -0.44 -6.01
CA VAL A 80 16.67 1.02 -5.94
C VAL A 80 16.77 1.65 -7.33
N THR A 81 17.65 1.11 -8.18
CA THR A 81 17.84 1.60 -9.54
C THR A 81 16.61 1.34 -10.40
N LEU A 82 15.94 0.19 -10.23
CA LEU A 82 14.72 -0.15 -10.95
C LEU A 82 13.56 0.77 -10.57
N ILE A 83 13.40 1.09 -9.28
CA ILE A 83 12.42 2.09 -8.82
C ILE A 83 12.72 3.46 -9.43
N GLN A 84 13.98 3.91 -9.40
CA GLN A 84 14.36 5.20 -10.00
C GLN A 84 14.11 5.24 -11.52
N LYS A 85 14.36 4.15 -12.25
CA LYS A 85 14.03 4.04 -13.67
C LYS A 85 12.52 4.12 -13.91
N TYR A 86 11.73 3.42 -13.10
CA TYR A 86 10.27 3.48 -13.14
C TYR A 86 9.77 4.92 -12.98
N LEU A 87 10.26 5.63 -11.97
CA LEU A 87 9.89 7.02 -11.70
C LEU A 87 10.35 8.01 -12.78
N ALA A 88 11.53 7.81 -13.36
CA ALA A 88 12.04 8.64 -14.45
C ALA A 88 11.19 8.52 -15.72
N GLY A 89 10.56 7.35 -15.92
CA GLY A 89 9.80 7.01 -17.11
C GLY A 89 10.69 6.74 -18.34
N GLY A 90 10.12 6.07 -19.34
CA GLY A 90 10.80 5.79 -20.60
C GLY A 90 11.70 4.53 -20.61
N TYR A 91 11.69 3.75 -19.53
CA TYR A 91 12.33 2.44 -19.44
C TYR A 91 11.26 1.34 -19.44
N SER A 92 11.52 0.25 -20.14
CA SER A 92 10.66 -0.96 -20.11
C SER A 92 11.21 -2.04 -19.17
N ASP A 93 12.45 -1.89 -18.73
CA ASP A 93 13.21 -2.79 -17.88
C ASP A 93 13.24 -2.26 -16.43
N THR A 94 12.07 -2.21 -15.80
CA THR A 94 11.88 -1.70 -14.43
C THR A 94 11.56 -2.79 -13.41
N GLY A 95 11.75 -4.07 -13.76
CA GLY A 95 11.35 -5.19 -12.90
C GLY A 95 9.84 -5.20 -12.66
N LEU A 96 9.44 -5.64 -11.47
CA LEU A 96 8.06 -5.71 -11.01
C LEU A 96 7.54 -4.37 -10.44
N VAL A 97 8.32 -3.29 -10.47
CA VAL A 97 7.93 -2.01 -9.84
C VAL A 97 6.57 -1.54 -10.35
N GLY A 98 5.65 -1.25 -9.41
CA GLY A 98 4.28 -0.83 -9.70
C GLY A 98 3.29 -1.98 -9.95
N GLU A 99 3.75 -3.23 -9.97
CA GLU A 99 2.89 -4.41 -10.11
C GLU A 99 2.27 -4.82 -8.76
N LEU A 100 1.10 -5.46 -8.81
CA LEU A 100 0.44 -6.00 -7.63
C LEU A 100 1.21 -7.23 -7.12
N SER A 101 1.50 -7.23 -5.83
CA SER A 101 2.11 -8.38 -5.17
C SER A 101 1.04 -9.38 -4.70
N ASP A 102 1.40 -10.66 -4.65
CA ASP A 102 0.54 -11.75 -4.16
C ASP A 102 0.55 -11.90 -2.62
N ILE A 103 1.20 -10.96 -1.92
CA ILE A 103 1.37 -11.02 -0.47
C ILE A 103 0.00 -10.75 0.21
N ARG A 104 -0.40 -11.65 1.11
CA ARG A 104 -1.67 -11.56 1.86
C ARG A 104 -1.55 -10.85 3.20
#